data_AF-A0A1W0W9C0-F1
#
_entry.id   AF-A0A1W0W9C0-F1
#
_cell.length_a   1.000
_cell.length_b   1.000
_cell.length_c   1.000
_cell.angle_alpha   90.00
_cell.angle_beta   90.00
_cell.angle_gamma   90.00
#
_symmetry.space_group_name_H-M   'P 1'
#
loop_
_entity.id
_entity.type
_entity.pdbx_description
1 polymer ?
#
loop_
_entity_poly.entity_id
_entity_poly.type
_entity_poly.pdbx_seq_one_letter_code
_entity_poly.pdbx_strand_id
1 'polypeptide(L)'
;MKHFLYIAGASGALLLLVLLVSLCMCVRRRSRKRQRKEAFKANIKTNPLELNALIPKYQIHGHVPEILMEHLRFLDVMGDGTFGKVYAGDLTSDGCTRPVIVRLVREASSKTKQDFRAR
;
A
#
# COMPACT_ATOMS: atom_id res chain seq x y z
N MET A 1 20.14 5.88 64.85
CA MET A 1 18.71 6.05 64.51
C MET A 1 18.47 7.10 63.41
N LYS A 2 19.10 8.29 63.44
CA LYS A 2 18.87 9.37 62.45
C LYS A 2 19.21 9.00 60.98
N HIS A 3 20.23 8.17 60.76
CA HIS A 3 20.65 7.74 59.41
C HIS A 3 19.58 6.93 58.66
N PHE A 4 18.81 6.09 59.36
CA PHE A 4 17.74 5.30 58.74
C PHE A 4 16.58 6.16 58.24
N LEU A 5 16.27 7.26 58.93
CA LEU A 5 15.24 8.21 58.52
C LEU A 5 15.65 9.00 57.27
N TYR A 6 16.94 9.36 57.15
CA TYR A 6 17.50 9.99 55.96
C TYR A 6 17.51 9.06 54.74
N ILE A 7 17.87 7.78 54.92
CA ILE A 7 17.90 6.79 53.84
C ILE A 7 16.48 6.48 53.34
N ALA A 8 15.51 6.38 54.26
CA ALA A 8 14.10 6.20 53.91
C ALA A 8 13.52 7.42 53.17
N GLY A 9 13.86 8.64 53.59
CA GLY A 9 13.44 9.87 52.89
C GLY A 9 14.09 10.04 51.52
N ALA A 10 15.40 9.76 51.42
CA ALA A 10 16.15 9.90 50.17
C ALA A 10 15.70 8.88 49.10
N SER A 11 15.39 7.65 49.49
CA SER A 11 14.86 6.63 48.57
C SER A 11 13.47 6.99 48.04
N GLY A 12 12.59 7.53 48.89
CA GLY A 12 11.27 8.03 48.47
C GLY A 12 11.36 9.19 47.46
N ALA A 13 12.23 10.17 47.73
CA ALA A 13 12.44 11.30 46.83
C ALA A 13 13.02 10.88 45.47
N LEU A 14 13.95 9.92 45.47
CA LEU A 14 14.55 9.38 44.24
C LEU A 14 13.52 8.64 43.38
N LEU A 15 12.67 7.81 44.00
CA LEU A 15 11.60 7.08 43.30
C LEU A 15 10.57 8.05 42.70
N LEU A 16 10.19 9.10 43.42
CA LEU A 16 9.26 10.11 42.94
C LEU A 16 9.83 10.85 41.71
N LEU A 17 11.12 11.20 41.75
CA LEU A 17 11.80 11.90 40.66
C LEU A 17 11.89 11.03 39.39
N VAL A 18 12.19 9.74 39.54
CA VAL A 18 12.21 8.77 38.41
C VAL A 18 10.81 8.63 37.78
N LEU A 19 9.76 8.56 38.59
CA LEU A 19 8.37 8.50 38.10
C LEU A 19 8.00 9.74 37.29
N LEU A 20 8.32 10.94 37.77
CA LEU A 20 8.02 12.20 37.08
C LEU A 20 8.77 12.33 35.74
N VAL A 21 10.04 11.91 35.70
CA VAL A 21 10.85 11.91 34.46
C VAL A 21 10.28 10.91 33.45
N SER A 22 9.93 9.70 33.91
CA SER A 22 9.30 8.68 33.06
C SER A 22 7.98 9.18 32.47
N LEU A 23 7.11 9.79 33.28
CA LEU A 23 5.85 10.35 32.83
C LEU A 23 6.07 11.47 31.80
N CYS A 24 6.99 12.40 32.08
CA CYS A 24 7.36 13.48 31.15
C CYS A 24 7.88 12.94 29.82
N MET A 25 8.74 11.91 29.85
CA MET A 25 9.28 11.26 28.65
C MET A 25 8.19 10.54 27.86
N CYS A 26 7.29 9.83 28.55
CA CYS A 26 6.15 9.13 27.94
C CYS A 26 5.19 10.11 27.23
N VAL A 27 4.86 11.24 27.87
CA VAL A 27 4.00 12.28 27.28
C VAL A 27 4.69 12.97 26.10
N ARG A 28 5.98 13.33 26.23
CA ARG A 28 6.75 13.92 25.11
C ARG A 28 6.88 12.96 23.93
N ARG A 29 7.12 11.67 24.17
CA ARG A 29 7.16 10.63 23.13
C ARG A 29 5.79 10.43 22.47
N ARG A 30 4.70 10.48 23.24
CA ARG A 30 3.33 10.36 22.70
C ARG A 30 2.94 11.56 21.85
N SER A 31 3.35 12.77 22.24
CA SER A 31 3.13 14.00 21.46
C SER A 31 3.83 13.94 20.09
N ARG A 32 5.10 13.50 20.04
CA ARG A 32 5.84 13.32 18.78
C ARG A 32 5.18 12.31 17.83
N LYS A 33 4.62 11.21 18.36
CA LYS A 33 3.87 10.22 17.55
C LYS A 33 2.58 10.78 16.97
N ARG A 34 1.88 11.65 17.71
CA ARG A 34 0.63 12.29 17.24
C ARG A 34 0.92 13.34 16.15
N GLN A 35 1.96 14.17 16.32
CA GLN A 35 2.41 15.11 15.30
C GLN A 35 2.82 14.43 14.00
N ARG A 36 3.49 13.26 14.05
CA ARG A 36 3.85 12.50 12.85
C ARG A 36 2.63 11.99 12.07
N LYS A 37 1.55 11.61 12.76
CA LYS A 37 0.30 11.16 12.12
C LYS A 37 -0.47 12.32 11.48
N GLU A 38 -0.56 13.46 12.16
CA GLU A 38 -1.20 14.66 11.63
C GLU A 38 -0.41 15.26 10.45
N ALA A 39 0.92 15.30 10.53
CA ALA A 39 1.79 15.72 9.43
C ALA A 39 1.71 14.77 8.23
N PHE A 40 1.62 13.46 8.46
CA PHE A 40 1.41 12.48 7.39
C PHE A 40 0.04 12.63 6.73
N LYS A 41 -1.02 12.82 7.52
CA LYS A 41 -2.38 13.05 7.02
C LYS A 41 -2.50 14.38 6.26
N ALA A 42 -1.81 15.43 6.71
CA ALA A 42 -1.74 16.71 6.02
C ALA A 42 -0.96 16.59 4.70
N ASN A 43 0.18 15.89 4.69
CA ASN A 43 0.97 15.69 3.47
C ASN A 43 0.24 14.86 2.40
N ILE A 44 -0.55 13.84 2.80
CA ILE A 44 -1.42 13.09 1.87
C ILE A 44 -2.47 14.01 1.23
N LYS A 45 -3.03 14.95 2.01
CA LYS A 45 -4.04 15.89 1.51
C LYS A 45 -3.45 16.91 0.52
N THR A 46 -2.18 17.31 0.71
CA THR A 46 -1.53 18.33 -0.13
C THR A 46 -0.83 17.73 -1.35
N ASN A 47 -0.35 16.48 -1.29
CA ASN A 47 0.39 15.84 -2.38
C ASN A 47 -0.13 14.42 -2.68
N PRO A 48 -1.37 14.26 -3.18
CA PRO A 48 -1.90 12.95 -3.57
C PRO A 48 -1.11 12.29 -4.72
N LEU A 49 -0.32 13.07 -5.47
CA LEU A 49 0.50 12.62 -6.59
C LEU A 49 1.81 11.93 -6.15
N GLU A 50 2.36 12.26 -4.98
CA GLU A 50 3.63 11.71 -4.48
C GLU A 50 3.51 10.24 -4.06
N LEU A 51 2.30 9.75 -3.75
CA LEU A 51 2.08 8.34 -3.40
C LEU A 51 2.04 7.43 -4.65
N ASN A 52 1.68 7.98 -5.82
CA ASN A 52 1.74 7.26 -7.09
C ASN A 52 3.19 6.95 -7.53
N ALA A 53 4.19 7.63 -6.95
CA ALA A 53 5.60 7.34 -7.22
C ALA A 53 6.10 6.06 -6.53
N LEU A 54 5.39 5.58 -5.49
CA LEU A 54 5.71 4.34 -4.78
C LEU A 54 5.08 3.11 -5.43
N ILE A 55 4.10 3.31 -6.32
CA ILE A 55 3.64 2.25 -7.21
C ILE A 55 4.74 2.13 -8.27
N PRO A 56 5.43 0.98 -8.40
CA PRO A 56 6.39 0.81 -9.47
C PRO A 56 5.63 1.06 -10.78
N LYS A 57 5.88 2.22 -11.39
CA LYS A 57 5.42 2.50 -12.74
C LYS A 57 6.22 1.56 -13.63
N TYR A 58 5.71 0.34 -13.79
CA TYR A 58 6.05 -0.48 -14.94
C TYR A 58 5.42 0.23 -16.14
N GLN A 59 6.02 1.34 -16.55
CA GLN A 59 5.69 1.95 -17.81
C GLN A 59 6.14 0.94 -18.85
N ILE A 60 5.20 0.14 -19.34
CA ILE A 60 5.38 -0.72 -20.50
C ILE A 60 5.71 0.23 -21.66
N HIS A 61 6.98 0.60 -21.79
CA HIS A 61 7.54 1.36 -22.91
C HIS A 61 7.73 0.47 -24.15
N GLY A 62 7.07 -0.68 -24.19
CA GLY A 62 7.03 -1.59 -25.32
C GLY A 62 5.73 -1.41 -26.10
N HIS A 63 5.83 -1.50 -27.43
CA HIS A 63 4.67 -1.63 -28.30
C HIS A 63 3.91 -2.92 -27.93
N VAL A 64 2.79 -2.80 -27.23
CA VAL A 64 1.90 -3.95 -26.98
C VAL A 64 1.23 -4.28 -28.31
N PRO A 65 1.43 -5.49 -28.86
CA PRO A 65 0.82 -5.85 -30.13
C PRO A 65 -0.70 -5.85 -30.00
N GLU A 66 -1.37 -5.09 -30.87
CA GLU A 66 -2.83 -5.14 -30.99
C GLU A 66 -3.22 -6.42 -31.71
N ILE A 67 -4.15 -7.17 -31.12
CA ILE A 67 -4.61 -8.46 -31.63
C ILE A 67 -6.04 -8.27 -32.12
N LEU A 68 -6.32 -8.74 -33.34
CA LEU A 68 -7.68 -8.79 -33.87
C LEU A 68 -8.51 -9.83 -33.12
N MET A 69 -9.72 -9.48 -32.73
CA MET A 69 -10.59 -10.36 -31.93
C MET A 69 -10.93 -11.68 -32.63
N GLU A 70 -10.92 -11.72 -33.96
CA GLU A 70 -11.15 -12.93 -34.77
C GLU A 70 -10.10 -14.03 -34.51
N HIS A 71 -8.89 -13.63 -34.13
CA HIS A 71 -7.81 -14.54 -33.79
C HIS A 71 -7.89 -15.10 -32.37
N LEU A 72 -8.81 -14.58 -31.54
CA LEU A 72 -8.94 -14.91 -30.14
C LEU A 72 -10.23 -15.70 -29.88
N ARG A 73 -10.10 -16.93 -29.41
CA ARG A 73 -11.22 -17.78 -29.01
C ARG A 73 -11.29 -17.88 -27.49
N PHE A 74 -12.44 -17.54 -26.91
CA PHE A 74 -12.72 -17.77 -25.49
C PHE A 74 -13.16 -19.22 -25.27
N LEU A 75 -12.57 -19.88 -24.28
CA LEU A 75 -12.86 -21.28 -23.94
C LEU A 75 -13.71 -21.36 -22.67
N ASP A 76 -13.17 -20.95 -21.54
CA ASP A 76 -13.83 -21.09 -20.23
C ASP A 76 -13.53 -19.92 -19.29
N VAL A 77 -14.40 -19.69 -18.31
CA VAL A 77 -14.20 -18.70 -17.25
C VAL A 77 -13.27 -19.30 -16.18
N MET A 78 -12.06 -18.76 -16.08
CA MET A 78 -11.10 -19.17 -15.04
C MET A 78 -11.40 -18.54 -13.68
N GLY A 79 -12.08 -17.38 -13.65
CA GLY A 79 -12.50 -16.74 -12.40
C GLY A 79 -12.80 -15.24 -12.53
N ASP A 80 -12.94 -14.59 -11.38
CA ASP A 80 -13.14 -13.15 -11.26
C ASP A 80 -11.87 -12.49 -10.71
N GLY A 81 -11.24 -11.65 -11.53
CA GLY A 81 -10.10 -10.80 -11.14
C GLY A 81 -10.55 -9.42 -10.66
N THR A 82 -9.61 -8.61 -10.19
CA THR A 82 -9.88 -7.25 -9.68
C THR A 82 -10.44 -6.28 -10.72
N PHE A 83 -10.32 -6.62 -12.00
CA PHE A 83 -10.75 -5.79 -13.13
C PHE A 83 -11.94 -6.39 -13.89
N GLY A 84 -12.35 -7.61 -13.57
CA GLY A 84 -13.38 -8.35 -14.29
C GLY A 84 -13.03 -9.82 -14.45
N LYS A 85 -13.81 -10.51 -15.28
CA LYS A 85 -13.66 -11.94 -15.53
C LYS A 85 -12.35 -12.24 -16.26
N VAL A 86 -11.76 -13.36 -15.86
CA VAL A 86 -10.57 -13.95 -16.48
C VAL A 86 -11.00 -15.21 -17.19
N TYR A 87 -10.60 -15.33 -18.45
CA TYR A 87 -10.97 -16.44 -19.32
C TYR A 87 -9.73 -17.19 -19.78
N ALA A 88 -9.86 -18.50 -19.93
CA ALA A 88 -8.96 -19.29 -20.75
C ALA A 88 -9.36 -19.07 -22.21
N GLY A 89 -8.37 -19.00 -23.10
CA GLY A 89 -8.63 -18.86 -24.53
C GLY A 89 -7.49 -19.40 -25.37
N ASP A 90 -7.71 -19.40 -26.67
CA ASP A 90 -6.72 -19.73 -27.67
C ASP A 90 -6.49 -18.52 -28.57
N LEU A 91 -5.23 -18.17 -28.80
CA LEU A 91 -4.82 -17.13 -29.72
C LEU A 91 -4.17 -17.77 -30.96
N THR A 92 -4.71 -17.47 -32.13
CA THR A 92 -4.15 -17.89 -33.42
C THR A 92 -3.35 -16.76 -34.04
N SER A 93 -2.04 -16.89 -34.10
CA SER A 93 -1.15 -15.92 -34.77
C SER A 93 -0.24 -16.69 -35.71
N ASP A 94 -0.08 -16.20 -36.94
CA ASP A 94 0.85 -16.75 -37.94
C ASP A 94 0.65 -18.25 -38.20
N GLY A 95 -0.63 -18.68 -38.23
CA GLY A 95 -1.02 -20.09 -38.42
C GLY A 95 -0.80 -21.00 -37.21
N CYS A 96 -0.31 -20.47 -36.09
CA CYS A 96 -0.10 -21.22 -34.85
C CYS A 96 -1.13 -20.83 -33.79
N THR A 97 -1.80 -21.82 -33.21
CA THR A 97 -2.70 -21.62 -32.07
C THR A 97 -1.95 -21.83 -30.76
N ARG A 98 -2.06 -20.88 -29.83
CA ARG A 98 -1.42 -20.92 -28.52
C ARG A 98 -2.44 -20.68 -27.41
N PRO A 99 -2.41 -21.43 -26.31
CA PRO A 99 -3.27 -21.16 -25.16
C PRO A 99 -2.87 -19.84 -24.50
N VAL A 100 -3.86 -19.04 -24.12
CA VAL A 100 -3.70 -17.72 -23.50
C VAL A 100 -4.69 -17.52 -22.36
N ILE A 101 -4.39 -16.58 -21.48
CA ILE A 101 -5.32 -16.09 -20.47
C ILE A 101 -5.77 -14.70 -20.88
N VAL A 102 -7.08 -14.53 -21.02
CA VAL A 102 -7.69 -13.27 -21.42
C VAL A 102 -8.32 -12.60 -20.20
N ARG A 103 -7.85 -11.41 -19.84
CA ARG A 103 -8.45 -10.59 -18.79
C ARG A 103 -9.29 -9.50 -19.43
N LEU A 104 -10.57 -9.42 -19.05
CA LEU A 104 -11.46 -8.38 -19.54
C LEU A 104 -11.65 -7.29 -18.49
N VAL A 105 -11.72 -6.05 -18.97
CA VAL A 105 -12.15 -4.89 -18.18
C VAL A 105 -13.54 -4.49 -18.61
N ARG A 106 -14.51 -4.55 -17.70
CA ARG A 106 -15.88 -4.08 -17.95
C ARG A 106 -16.08 -2.71 -17.31
N GLU A 107 -16.70 -1.77 -18.04
CA GLU A 107 -17.16 -0.46 -17.53
C GLU A 107 -16.17 0.28 -16.60
N ALA A 108 -14.94 0.48 -17.10
CA ALA A 108 -13.88 1.07 -16.30
C ALA A 108 -13.86 2.60 -16.33
N SER A 109 -13.71 3.20 -15.14
CA SER A 109 -13.30 4.59 -14.98
C SER A 109 -11.93 4.84 -15.64
N SER A 110 -11.59 6.09 -15.96
CA SER A 110 -10.28 6.46 -16.52
C SER A 110 -9.12 5.95 -15.65
N LYS A 111 -9.28 5.99 -14.31
CA LYS A 111 -8.35 5.44 -13.34
C LYS A 111 -8.20 3.91 -13.45
N THR A 112 -9.32 3.20 -13.56
CA THR A 112 -9.33 1.73 -13.69
C THR A 112 -8.66 1.27 -15.00
N LYS A 113 -8.85 2.01 -16.10
CA LYS A 113 -8.16 1.73 -17.39
C LYS A 113 -6.65 1.93 -17.28
N GLN A 114 -6.22 2.98 -16.57
CA GLN A 114 -4.80 3.24 -16.33
C GLN A 114 -4.17 2.14 -15.47
N ASP A 115 -4.84 1.75 -14.38
CA ASP A 115 -4.37 0.69 -13.48
C ASP A 115 -4.33 -0.68 -14.17
N PHE A 116 -5.27 -0.95 -15.08
CA PHE A 116 -5.27 -2.18 -15.88
C PHE A 116 -4.09 -2.24 -16.86
N ARG A 117 -3.75 -1.12 -17.52
CA ARG A 117 -2.60 -1.05 -18.45
C ARG A 117 -1.25 -1.10 -17.74
N ALA A 118 -1.21 -0.72 -16.46
CA ALA A 118 0.02 -0.65 -15.68
C ALA A 118 0.42 -1.99 -15.02
N ARG A 119 -0.43 -3.03 -15.10
CA ARG A 119 -0.22 -4.34 -14.49
C ARG A 119 -0.15 -5.44 -15.53
#